data_AF-A0A0U1DGF5-F1
#
_entry.id   AF-A0A0U1DGF5-F1
#
_cell.length_a   1.000
_cell.length_b   1.000
_cell.length_c   1.000
_cell.angle_alpha   90.00
_cell.angle_beta   90.00
_cell.angle_gamma   90.00
#
_symmetry.space_group_name_H-M   'P 1'
#
loop_
_entity.id
_entity.type
_entity.pdbx_description
1 polymer ?
#
loop_
_entity_poly.entity_id
_entity_poly.type
_entity_poly.pdbx_seq_one_letter_code
_entity_poly.pdbx_strand_id
1 'polypeptide(L)'
;MGEVAAAVVSGVLSLEDGVKVICRRSRLMATLAGAGAMASGRAARPAGAVGVGRTRRQRVVLAVVASPKSTVVGGAKESIRALIAEWESRDIMAREVAVDVASHTPQVDPILDQLADELTDLDPAEPTIPYYSATLYDPRDLAEWDADYWVDNLRHTVRFAAAVQAALEDGFRVFTELAPHPLLTHAVDQTARTLDIPHMALATMRRDQELTGGLLGAVADLHSAGARVDFAAVCPQGRLIDAPLPVWNRQQLMLVRDPNELAPGGAVLAVHPLLGAHVRLAEEPERHVWQSDVGTDTQPWLGDHQVHNVAALPGAVYCEMALAAGRAVVGDAAELRDISFDQMLLLEEQSLVSASATVTGDGAADFVVETVHEGERVRRAAARIRRNRLRGGAGRL
;
A
#
# COMPACT_ATOMS: atom_id res chain seq x y z
N MET A 1 -23.21 -6.98 -27.85
CA MET A 1 -23.41 -5.51 -27.68
C MET A 1 -22.19 -4.85 -27.08
N GLY A 2 -21.78 -5.16 -25.84
CA GLY A 2 -20.59 -4.55 -25.22
C GLY A 2 -19.30 -4.71 -26.04
N GLU A 3 -19.08 -5.88 -26.64
CA GLU A 3 -17.94 -6.13 -27.53
C GLU A 3 -17.87 -5.22 -28.76
N VAL A 4 -18.99 -4.72 -29.27
CA VAL A 4 -19.00 -3.78 -30.39
C VAL A 4 -18.41 -2.44 -29.96
N ALA A 5 -18.79 -1.95 -28.78
CA ALA A 5 -18.20 -0.74 -28.22
C ALA A 5 -16.70 -0.93 -27.93
N ALA A 6 -16.29 -2.10 -27.42
CA ALA A 6 -14.88 -2.43 -27.24
C ALA A 6 -14.11 -2.47 -28.58
N ALA A 7 -14.74 -2.97 -29.65
CA ALA A 7 -14.14 -3.01 -30.99
C ALA A 7 -13.94 -1.60 -31.54
N VAL A 8 -14.89 -0.70 -31.32
CA VAL A 8 -14.73 0.73 -31.68
C VAL A 8 -13.61 1.38 -30.88
N VAL A 9 -13.55 1.17 -29.56
CA VAL A 9 -12.54 1.80 -28.69
C VAL A 9 -11.12 1.28 -28.99
N SER A 10 -10.98 0.00 -29.32
CA SER A 10 -9.68 -0.59 -29.68
C SER A 10 -9.23 -0.22 -31.10
N GLY A 11 -10.09 0.38 -31.91
CA GLY A 11 -9.82 0.74 -33.31
C GLY A 11 -10.06 -0.40 -34.30
N VAL A 12 -10.58 -1.54 -33.86
CA VAL A 12 -10.97 -2.65 -34.73
C VAL A 12 -12.11 -2.26 -35.65
N LEU A 13 -13.11 -1.54 -35.13
CA LEU A 13 -14.19 -0.99 -35.94
C LEU A 13 -14.13 0.53 -35.94
N SER A 14 -14.48 1.14 -37.07
CA SER A 14 -14.85 2.55 -37.08
C SER A 14 -16.12 2.79 -36.24
N LEU A 15 -16.34 4.02 -35.79
CA LEU A 15 -17.60 4.36 -35.11
C LEU A 15 -18.82 4.09 -36.02
N GLU A 16 -18.68 4.35 -37.32
CA GLU A 16 -19.74 4.10 -38.29
C GLU A 16 -20.07 2.60 -38.37
N ASP A 17 -19.06 1.74 -38.48
CA ASP A 17 -19.25 0.29 -38.55
C ASP A 17 -19.76 -0.30 -37.24
N GLY A 18 -19.29 0.21 -36.10
CA GLY A 18 -19.86 -0.13 -34.80
C GLY A 18 -21.36 0.18 -34.73
N VAL A 19 -21.78 1.34 -35.24
CA VAL A 19 -23.20 1.71 -35.33
C VAL A 19 -23.95 0.80 -36.31
N LYS A 20 -23.38 0.45 -37.48
CA LYS A 20 -23.99 -0.50 -38.42
C LYS A 20 -24.28 -1.84 -37.74
N VAL A 21 -23.30 -2.43 -37.05
CA VAL A 21 -23.46 -3.70 -36.32
C VAL A 21 -24.59 -3.58 -35.30
N ILE A 22 -24.59 -2.55 -34.47
CA ILE A 22 -25.62 -2.33 -33.44
C ILE A 22 -27.01 -2.19 -34.06
N CYS A 23 -27.16 -1.32 -35.05
CA CYS A 23 -28.45 -1.01 -35.67
C CYS A 23 -29.04 -2.20 -36.44
N ARG A 24 -28.24 -2.85 -37.29
CA ARG A 24 -28.67 -4.00 -38.11
C ARG A 24 -29.04 -5.18 -37.22
N ARG A 25 -28.18 -5.53 -36.27
CA ARG A 25 -28.45 -6.57 -35.26
C ARG A 25 -29.72 -6.28 -34.46
N SER A 26 -29.88 -5.05 -33.96
CA SER A 26 -31.06 -4.69 -33.15
C SER A 26 -32.36 -4.78 -33.95
N ARG A 27 -32.34 -4.34 -35.22
CA ARG A 27 -33.49 -4.44 -36.12
C ARG A 27 -33.89 -5.89 -36.38
N LEU A 28 -32.93 -6.77 -36.63
CA LEU A 28 -33.19 -8.20 -36.82
C LEU A 28 -33.67 -8.86 -35.54
N MET A 29 -33.04 -8.57 -34.39
CA MET A 29 -33.47 -9.08 -33.09
C MET A 29 -34.91 -8.68 -32.74
N ALA A 30 -35.38 -7.49 -33.15
CA ALA A 30 -36.75 -7.06 -32.93
C ALA A 30 -37.79 -8.01 -33.59
N THR A 31 -37.43 -8.72 -34.67
CA THR A 31 -38.30 -9.72 -35.31
C THR A 31 -38.49 -10.99 -34.49
N LEU A 32 -37.60 -11.24 -33.51
CA LEU A 32 -37.63 -12.38 -32.60
C LEU A 32 -38.21 -12.04 -31.22
N ALA A 33 -38.60 -10.77 -31.01
CA ALA A 33 -39.08 -10.29 -29.72
C ALA A 33 -40.27 -11.12 -29.23
N GLY A 34 -40.20 -11.57 -27.98
CA GLY A 34 -41.22 -12.35 -27.32
C GLY A 34 -41.13 -13.87 -27.53
N ALA A 35 -40.20 -14.38 -28.33
CA ALA A 35 -40.03 -15.82 -28.57
C ALA A 35 -39.23 -16.56 -27.47
N GLY A 36 -38.57 -15.82 -26.56
CA GLY A 36 -37.74 -16.40 -25.50
C GLY A 36 -37.70 -15.62 -24.21
N ALA A 37 -36.96 -16.19 -23.26
CA ALA A 37 -36.59 -15.56 -22.00
C ALA A 37 -35.16 -15.95 -21.63
N MET A 38 -34.57 -15.18 -20.71
CA MET A 38 -33.28 -15.50 -20.09
C MET A 38 -33.40 -15.40 -18.57
N ALA A 39 -32.63 -16.21 -17.85
CA ALA A 39 -32.55 -16.17 -16.40
C ALA A 39 -31.09 -16.14 -15.95
N SER A 40 -30.80 -15.25 -15.01
CA SER A 40 -29.55 -15.22 -14.27
C SER A 40 -29.67 -16.09 -13.02
N GLY A 41 -28.64 -16.87 -12.72
CA GLY A 41 -28.60 -17.75 -11.54
C GLY A 41 -27.24 -17.75 -10.89
N ARG A 42 -27.23 -17.83 -9.55
CA ARG A 42 -26.00 -18.05 -8.77
C ARG A 42 -25.68 -19.54 -8.70
N ALA A 43 -25.22 -20.12 -9.81
CA ALA A 43 -24.77 -21.51 -9.84
C ALA A 43 -23.23 -21.57 -9.79
N ALA A 44 -22.68 -22.29 -8.81
CA ALA A 44 -21.22 -22.44 -8.61
C ALA A 44 -20.52 -23.38 -9.61
N ARG A 45 -21.24 -23.91 -10.62
CA ARG A 45 -20.68 -24.83 -11.63
C ARG A 45 -21.18 -24.48 -13.03
N PRO A 46 -20.32 -23.94 -13.91
CA PRO A 46 -20.70 -23.59 -15.28
C PRO A 46 -21.07 -24.78 -16.18
N ALA A 47 -20.78 -26.02 -15.78
CA ALA A 47 -20.95 -27.20 -16.65
C ALA A 47 -21.77 -28.37 -16.06
N GLY A 48 -22.04 -28.38 -14.74
CA GLY A 48 -22.60 -29.57 -14.06
C GLY A 48 -24.03 -29.44 -13.53
N ALA A 49 -24.53 -28.22 -13.35
CA ALA A 49 -25.84 -27.98 -12.72
C ALA A 49 -26.97 -27.67 -13.72
N VAL A 50 -26.62 -27.23 -14.94
CA VAL A 50 -27.59 -27.23 -16.05
C VAL A 50 -27.51 -28.61 -16.67
N GLY A 51 -28.32 -29.53 -16.15
CA GLY A 51 -28.56 -30.78 -16.85
C GLY A 51 -29.01 -30.41 -18.27
N VAL A 52 -28.16 -30.70 -19.26
CA VAL A 52 -28.59 -30.81 -20.65
C VAL A 52 -29.58 -31.97 -20.66
N GLY A 53 -30.83 -31.67 -20.33
CA GLY A 53 -31.90 -32.64 -20.21
C GLY A 53 -31.99 -33.39 -21.52
N ARG A 54 -31.77 -34.70 -21.48
CA ARG A 54 -31.82 -35.64 -22.60
C ARG A 54 -33.21 -35.75 -23.25
N THR A 55 -34.13 -34.83 -22.98
CA THR A 55 -35.48 -34.81 -23.52
C THR A 55 -35.64 -33.63 -24.47
N ARG A 56 -36.12 -33.91 -25.68
CA ARG A 56 -36.38 -32.96 -26.78
C ARG A 56 -37.30 -31.77 -26.44
N ARG A 57 -37.79 -31.64 -25.19
CA ARG A 57 -38.85 -30.72 -24.78
C ARG A 57 -38.41 -29.56 -23.87
N GLN A 58 -37.15 -29.47 -23.46
CA GLN A 58 -36.66 -28.37 -22.61
C GLN A 58 -35.20 -27.99 -22.99
N ARG A 59 -35.03 -27.14 -24.02
CA ARG A 59 -33.70 -26.67 -24.44
C ARG A 59 -33.38 -25.33 -23.79
N VAL A 60 -33.04 -25.35 -22.51
CA VAL A 60 -32.34 -24.24 -21.86
C VAL A 60 -30.85 -24.41 -22.14
N VAL A 61 -30.19 -23.35 -22.59
CA VAL A 61 -28.75 -23.35 -22.90
C VAL A 61 -28.03 -22.26 -22.11
N LEU A 62 -26.72 -22.45 -21.93
CA LEU A 62 -25.86 -21.47 -21.29
C LEU A 62 -25.58 -20.30 -22.26
N ALA A 63 -26.08 -19.12 -21.92
CA ALA A 63 -25.96 -17.92 -22.74
C ALA A 63 -24.76 -17.06 -22.32
N VAL A 64 -24.51 -16.93 -21.02
CA VAL A 64 -23.42 -16.09 -20.47
C VAL A 64 -22.77 -16.76 -19.27
N VAL A 65 -21.44 -16.78 -19.25
CA VAL A 65 -20.62 -17.06 -18.07
C VAL A 65 -20.03 -15.74 -17.59
N ALA A 66 -20.77 -15.05 -16.71
CA ALA A 66 -20.40 -13.72 -16.23
C ALA A 66 -19.27 -13.80 -15.19
N SER A 67 -19.35 -14.75 -14.26
CA SER A 67 -18.33 -14.99 -13.25
C SER A 67 -18.33 -16.46 -12.83
N PRO A 68 -17.36 -16.94 -12.02
CA PRO A 68 -17.32 -18.33 -11.54
C PRO A 68 -18.58 -18.80 -10.76
N LYS A 69 -19.45 -17.88 -10.35
CA LYS A 69 -20.68 -18.15 -9.58
C LYS A 69 -21.90 -17.41 -10.15
N SER A 70 -21.81 -16.84 -11.35
CA SER A 70 -22.89 -16.11 -12.00
C SER A 70 -22.96 -16.48 -13.47
N THR A 71 -24.07 -17.10 -13.85
CA THR A 71 -24.34 -17.55 -15.22
C THR A 71 -25.72 -17.10 -15.66
N VAL A 72 -25.88 -16.82 -16.94
CA VAL A 72 -27.18 -16.58 -17.57
C VAL A 72 -27.48 -17.73 -18.51
N VAL A 73 -28.69 -18.25 -18.40
CA VAL A 73 -29.23 -19.27 -19.28
C VAL A 73 -30.38 -18.70 -20.11
N GLY A 74 -30.56 -19.19 -21.32
CA GLY A 74 -31.61 -18.72 -22.23
C GLY A 74 -32.33 -19.88 -22.91
N GLY A 75 -33.58 -19.63 -23.32
CA GLY A 75 -34.40 -20.61 -24.00
C GLY A 75 -35.86 -20.17 -24.12
N ALA A 76 -36.75 -21.14 -24.38
CA ALA A 76 -38.18 -20.89 -24.42
C ALA A 76 -38.71 -20.40 -23.06
N LYS A 77 -39.68 -19.47 -23.09
CA LYS A 77 -40.23 -18.81 -21.90
C LYS A 77 -40.69 -19.79 -20.83
N GLU A 78 -41.42 -20.82 -21.22
CA GLU A 78 -41.96 -21.84 -20.32
C GLU A 78 -40.85 -22.68 -19.70
N SER A 79 -39.78 -22.95 -20.46
CA SER A 79 -38.63 -23.71 -19.95
C SER A 79 -37.83 -22.91 -18.93
N ILE A 80 -37.64 -21.60 -19.17
CA ILE A 80 -36.96 -20.71 -18.23
C ILE A 80 -37.77 -20.52 -16.95
N ARG A 81 -39.09 -20.31 -17.05
CA ARG A 81 -39.96 -20.22 -15.86
C ARG A 81 -39.95 -21.50 -15.02
N ALA A 82 -40.01 -22.66 -15.67
CA ALA A 82 -39.90 -23.94 -14.97
C ALA A 82 -38.55 -24.10 -14.26
N LEU A 83 -37.46 -23.68 -14.90
CA LEU A 83 -36.12 -23.74 -14.31
C LEU A 83 -35.96 -22.78 -13.11
N ILE A 84 -36.49 -21.56 -13.21
CA ILE A 84 -36.50 -20.62 -12.08
C ILE A 84 -37.24 -21.23 -10.89
N ALA A 85 -38.44 -21.77 -11.11
CA ALA A 85 -39.22 -22.41 -10.04
C ALA A 85 -38.48 -23.62 -9.43
N GLU A 86 -37.78 -24.41 -10.24
CA GLU A 86 -36.93 -25.51 -9.75
C GLU A 86 -35.78 -24.99 -8.89
N TRP A 87 -35.08 -23.94 -9.33
CA TRP A 87 -33.98 -23.34 -8.57
C TRP A 87 -34.46 -22.71 -7.25
N GLU A 88 -35.58 -22.00 -7.27
CA GLU A 88 -36.20 -21.44 -6.05
C GLU A 88 -36.61 -22.53 -5.07
N SER A 89 -37.13 -23.67 -5.54
CA SER A 89 -37.44 -24.82 -4.68
C SER A 89 -36.23 -25.47 -4.00
N ARG A 90 -35.01 -25.13 -4.46
CA ARG A 90 -33.73 -25.61 -3.93
C ARG A 90 -32.94 -24.49 -3.22
N ASP A 91 -33.59 -23.38 -2.90
CA ASP A 91 -32.97 -22.18 -2.30
C ASP A 91 -31.80 -21.61 -3.14
N ILE A 92 -31.82 -21.81 -4.46
CA ILE A 92 -30.86 -21.22 -5.40
C ILE A 92 -31.45 -19.92 -5.93
N MET A 93 -30.74 -18.81 -5.70
CA MET A 93 -31.18 -17.50 -6.19
C MET A 93 -31.15 -17.45 -7.73
N ALA A 94 -32.33 -17.22 -8.31
CA ALA A 94 -32.54 -17.04 -9.74
C ALA A 94 -33.36 -15.78 -10.01
N ARG A 95 -33.08 -15.09 -11.11
CA ARG A 95 -33.85 -13.91 -11.54
C ARG A 95 -33.98 -13.89 -13.05
N GLU A 96 -35.20 -13.67 -13.53
CA GLU A 96 -35.45 -13.40 -14.95
C GLU A 96 -34.71 -12.11 -15.36
N VAL A 97 -34.06 -12.16 -16.51
CA VAL A 97 -33.38 -11.00 -17.10
C VAL A 97 -34.42 -10.26 -17.94
N ALA A 98 -34.53 -8.95 -17.78
CA ALA A 98 -35.46 -8.10 -18.52
C ALA A 98 -35.01 -7.95 -19.98
N VAL A 99 -35.20 -8.99 -20.78
CA VAL A 99 -34.87 -9.08 -22.20
C VAL A 99 -35.97 -9.81 -22.95
N ASP A 100 -36.35 -9.27 -24.10
CA ASP A 100 -37.43 -9.83 -24.92
C ASP A 100 -36.93 -10.89 -25.93
N VAL A 101 -35.62 -11.14 -25.97
CA VAL A 101 -34.97 -12.09 -26.88
C VAL A 101 -33.91 -12.88 -26.12
N ALA A 102 -33.88 -14.21 -26.28
CA ALA A 102 -32.81 -15.04 -25.73
C ALA A 102 -31.59 -15.07 -26.66
N SER A 103 -30.79 -14.00 -26.63
CA SER A 103 -29.50 -13.95 -27.35
C SER A 103 -28.52 -14.99 -26.80
N HIS A 104 -27.52 -15.36 -27.61
CA HIS A 104 -26.54 -16.41 -27.28
C HIS A 104 -27.19 -17.81 -27.13
N THR A 105 -28.27 -18.05 -27.88
CA THR A 105 -29.01 -19.32 -27.91
C THR A 105 -29.45 -19.67 -29.34
N PRO A 106 -29.88 -20.91 -29.62
CA PRO A 106 -30.44 -21.29 -30.91
C PRO A 106 -31.68 -20.48 -31.35
N GLN A 107 -32.27 -19.65 -30.49
CA GLN A 107 -33.38 -18.79 -30.88
C GLN A 107 -33.00 -17.71 -31.87
N VAL A 108 -31.72 -17.33 -31.95
CA VAL A 108 -31.25 -16.33 -32.92
C VAL A 108 -30.94 -16.92 -34.30
N ASP A 109 -30.93 -18.25 -34.45
CA ASP A 109 -30.61 -18.96 -35.71
C ASP A 109 -31.36 -18.39 -36.93
N PRO A 110 -32.66 -18.06 -36.86
CA PRO A 110 -33.41 -17.59 -38.02
C PRO A 110 -32.93 -16.25 -38.61
N ILE A 111 -32.13 -15.47 -37.88
CA ILE A 111 -31.65 -14.16 -38.33
C ILE A 111 -30.15 -14.14 -38.65
N LEU A 112 -29.43 -15.25 -38.47
CA LEU A 112 -27.97 -15.26 -38.59
C LEU A 112 -27.50 -15.05 -40.04
N ASP A 113 -28.11 -15.75 -41.01
CA ASP A 113 -27.74 -15.61 -42.42
C ASP A 113 -27.96 -14.17 -42.90
N GLN A 114 -29.12 -13.59 -42.58
CA GLN A 114 -29.43 -12.20 -42.92
C GLN A 114 -28.49 -11.22 -42.21
N LEU A 115 -28.11 -11.50 -40.96
CA LEU A 115 -27.14 -10.66 -40.25
C LEU A 115 -25.76 -10.71 -40.94
N ALA A 116 -25.33 -11.89 -41.38
CA ALA A 116 -24.07 -12.05 -42.10
C ALA A 116 -24.07 -11.20 -43.39
N ASP A 117 -25.12 -11.35 -44.20
CA ASP A 117 -25.31 -10.59 -45.45
C ASP A 117 -25.27 -9.08 -45.19
N GLU A 118 -25.98 -8.63 -44.16
CA GLU A 118 -26.05 -7.22 -43.79
C GLU A 118 -24.75 -6.67 -43.20
N LEU A 119 -23.75 -7.49 -42.87
CA LEU A 119 -22.47 -7.05 -42.31
C LEU A 119 -21.27 -7.28 -43.25
N THR A 120 -21.53 -7.61 -44.51
CA THR A 120 -20.47 -7.84 -45.52
C THR A 120 -19.67 -6.59 -45.90
N ASP A 121 -20.17 -5.40 -45.61
CA ASP A 121 -19.53 -4.10 -45.88
C ASP A 121 -18.73 -3.54 -44.68
N LEU A 122 -18.45 -4.36 -43.67
CA LEU A 122 -17.56 -3.98 -42.57
C LEU A 122 -16.10 -3.98 -43.05
N ASP A 123 -15.31 -3.03 -42.54
CA ASP A 123 -13.87 -2.93 -42.80
C ASP A 123 -13.09 -2.98 -41.47
N PRO A 124 -12.98 -4.18 -40.85
CA PRO A 124 -12.31 -4.32 -39.57
C PRO A 124 -10.78 -4.16 -39.70
N ALA A 125 -10.17 -3.54 -38.69
CA ALA A 125 -8.73 -3.34 -38.57
C ALA A 125 -8.13 -4.09 -37.38
N GLU A 126 -6.80 -4.15 -37.33
CA GLU A 126 -6.08 -4.71 -36.17
C GLU A 126 -6.24 -3.79 -34.94
N PRO A 127 -6.49 -4.35 -33.73
CA PRO A 127 -6.65 -3.54 -32.53
C PRO A 127 -5.36 -2.79 -32.16
N THR A 128 -5.49 -1.51 -31.86
CA THR A 128 -4.40 -0.65 -31.33
C THR A 128 -4.26 -0.71 -29.81
N ILE A 129 -5.27 -1.26 -29.14
CA ILE A 129 -5.32 -1.47 -27.68
C ILE A 129 -5.63 -2.96 -27.45
N PRO A 130 -4.99 -3.63 -26.47
CA PRO A 130 -5.27 -5.04 -26.19
C PRO A 130 -6.77 -5.33 -26.06
N TYR A 131 -7.23 -6.32 -26.82
CA TYR A 131 -8.64 -6.71 -26.91
C TYR A 131 -8.83 -8.11 -26.34
N TYR A 132 -9.67 -8.25 -25.32
CA TYR A 132 -10.01 -9.55 -24.74
C TYR A 132 -11.43 -9.95 -25.16
N SER A 133 -11.54 -10.93 -26.07
CA SER A 133 -12.84 -11.39 -26.56
C SER A 133 -13.53 -12.26 -25.52
N ALA A 134 -14.83 -12.03 -25.31
CA ALA A 134 -15.71 -12.96 -24.60
C ALA A 134 -16.42 -13.92 -25.57
N THR A 135 -16.23 -13.78 -26.88
CA THR A 135 -16.81 -14.64 -27.92
C THR A 135 -15.89 -15.81 -28.27
N LEU A 136 -14.58 -15.58 -28.29
CA LEU A 136 -13.57 -16.61 -28.56
C LEU A 136 -13.42 -17.59 -27.39
N TYR A 137 -12.77 -18.72 -27.67
CA TYR A 137 -12.42 -19.69 -26.62
C TYR A 137 -11.22 -19.23 -25.80
N ASP A 138 -10.16 -18.77 -26.47
CA ASP A 138 -9.09 -18.01 -25.83
C ASP A 138 -9.39 -16.51 -25.98
N PRO A 139 -9.56 -15.77 -24.87
CA PRO A 139 -9.81 -14.33 -24.93
C PRO A 139 -8.70 -13.52 -25.58
N ARG A 140 -7.46 -14.04 -25.62
CA ARG A 140 -6.27 -13.34 -26.15
C ARG A 140 -6.05 -13.54 -27.65
N ASP A 141 -6.79 -14.46 -28.27
CA ASP A 141 -6.68 -14.71 -29.70
C ASP A 141 -7.16 -13.51 -30.51
N LEU A 142 -6.53 -13.32 -31.68
CA LEU A 142 -6.99 -12.37 -32.69
C LEU A 142 -8.09 -13.01 -33.52
N ALA A 143 -9.11 -12.22 -33.88
CA ALA A 143 -10.15 -12.60 -34.82
C ALA A 143 -10.03 -11.76 -36.10
N GLU A 144 -10.89 -12.01 -37.08
CA GLU A 144 -11.03 -11.13 -38.24
C GLU A 144 -12.08 -10.02 -38.01
N TRP A 145 -12.90 -10.15 -36.96
CA TRP A 145 -13.99 -9.20 -36.59
C TRP A 145 -14.94 -8.84 -37.73
N ASP A 146 -15.07 -9.77 -38.66
CA ASP A 146 -15.92 -9.73 -39.84
C ASP A 146 -17.38 -10.12 -39.52
N ALA A 147 -18.20 -10.27 -40.55
CA ALA A 147 -19.59 -10.67 -40.43
C ALA A 147 -19.75 -11.97 -39.62
N ASP A 148 -18.90 -12.97 -39.88
CA ASP A 148 -18.93 -14.27 -39.21
C ASP A 148 -18.62 -14.14 -37.71
N TYR A 149 -17.64 -13.31 -37.33
CA TYR A 149 -17.37 -13.00 -35.92
C TYR A 149 -18.61 -12.42 -35.22
N TRP A 150 -19.34 -11.50 -35.86
CA TRP A 150 -20.52 -10.87 -35.25
C TRP A 150 -21.73 -11.78 -35.19
N VAL A 151 -21.87 -12.71 -36.14
CA VAL A 151 -22.82 -13.83 -36.09
C VAL A 151 -22.50 -14.72 -34.90
N ASP A 152 -21.24 -15.11 -34.74
CA ASP A 152 -20.78 -15.91 -33.59
C ASP A 152 -20.98 -15.18 -32.27
N ASN A 153 -20.70 -13.87 -32.21
CA ASN A 153 -20.93 -13.02 -31.05
C ASN A 153 -22.42 -13.00 -30.64
N LEU A 154 -23.35 -13.05 -31.60
CA LEU A 154 -24.78 -13.09 -31.31
C LEU A 154 -25.24 -14.50 -30.88
N ARG A 155 -24.63 -15.54 -31.45
CA ARG A 155 -25.09 -16.93 -31.32
C ARG A 155 -24.46 -17.67 -30.14
N HIS A 156 -23.16 -17.54 -29.95
CA HIS A 156 -22.41 -18.35 -29.00
C HIS A 156 -22.38 -17.74 -27.59
N THR A 157 -22.09 -18.60 -26.61
CA THR A 157 -22.02 -18.26 -25.19
C THR A 157 -20.97 -17.17 -24.95
N VAL A 158 -21.36 -16.14 -24.20
CA VAL A 158 -20.44 -15.08 -23.75
C VAL A 158 -19.59 -15.58 -22.58
N ARG A 159 -18.28 -15.68 -22.76
CA ARG A 159 -17.28 -16.12 -21.78
C ARG A 159 -16.63 -14.94 -21.04
N PHE A 160 -17.45 -14.03 -20.50
CA PHE A 160 -16.96 -12.80 -19.86
C PHE A 160 -15.99 -13.07 -18.69
N ALA A 161 -16.25 -14.09 -17.88
CA ALA A 161 -15.35 -14.48 -16.79
C ALA A 161 -13.93 -14.83 -17.29
N ALA A 162 -13.84 -15.51 -18.44
CA ALA A 162 -12.54 -15.87 -19.04
C ALA A 162 -11.79 -14.63 -19.54
N ALA A 163 -12.49 -13.69 -20.19
CA ALA A 163 -11.90 -12.43 -20.64
C ALA A 163 -11.37 -11.58 -19.47
N VAL A 164 -12.14 -11.49 -18.37
CA VAL A 164 -11.70 -10.79 -17.15
C VAL A 164 -10.51 -11.49 -16.50
N GLN A 165 -10.55 -12.83 -16.41
CA GLN A 165 -9.43 -13.60 -15.88
C GLN A 165 -8.15 -13.37 -16.68
N ALA A 166 -8.23 -13.41 -18.02
CA ALA A 166 -7.09 -13.16 -18.89
C ALA A 166 -6.49 -11.76 -18.66
N ALA A 167 -7.33 -10.73 -18.58
CA ALA A 167 -6.86 -9.38 -18.28
C ALA A 167 -6.20 -9.27 -16.88
N LEU A 168 -6.75 -9.94 -15.86
CA LEU A 168 -6.16 -9.96 -14.52
C LEU A 168 -4.77 -10.63 -14.52
N GLU A 169 -4.66 -11.78 -15.17
CA GLU A 169 -3.39 -12.52 -15.32
C GLU A 169 -2.34 -11.69 -16.05
N ASP A 170 -2.74 -10.89 -17.03
CA ASP A 170 -1.84 -10.03 -17.82
C ASP A 170 -1.44 -8.74 -17.09
N GLY A 171 -1.92 -8.53 -15.87
CA GLY A 171 -1.46 -7.43 -15.00
C GLY A 171 -2.43 -6.26 -14.87
N PHE A 172 -3.61 -6.28 -15.50
CA PHE A 172 -4.62 -5.23 -15.34
C PHE A 172 -5.28 -5.28 -13.95
N ARG A 173 -5.44 -4.12 -13.29
CA ARG A 173 -5.93 -4.02 -11.91
C ARG A 173 -7.14 -3.11 -11.73
N VAL A 174 -7.33 -2.14 -12.63
CA VAL A 174 -8.45 -1.20 -12.57
C VAL A 174 -9.37 -1.49 -13.75
N PHE A 175 -10.63 -1.81 -13.45
CA PHE A 175 -11.68 -2.11 -14.42
C PHE A 175 -12.78 -1.07 -14.31
N THR A 176 -13.28 -0.59 -15.44
CA THR A 176 -14.38 0.36 -15.49
C THR A 176 -15.49 -0.16 -16.39
N GLU A 177 -16.72 -0.09 -15.90
CA GLU A 177 -17.91 -0.48 -16.66
C GLU A 177 -18.54 0.75 -17.31
N LEU A 178 -18.34 0.87 -18.62
CA LEU A 178 -18.96 1.90 -19.46
C LEU A 178 -20.38 1.48 -19.88
N ALA A 179 -21.33 1.68 -18.97
CA ALA A 179 -22.73 1.35 -19.18
C ALA A 179 -23.66 2.35 -18.46
N PRO A 180 -24.91 2.55 -18.94
CA PRO A 180 -25.87 3.45 -18.30
C PRO A 180 -26.28 3.00 -16.88
N HIS A 181 -25.98 1.75 -16.50
CA HIS A 181 -26.14 1.23 -15.15
C HIS A 181 -25.21 0.01 -14.97
N PRO A 182 -24.56 -0.17 -13.82
CA PRO A 182 -23.59 -1.25 -13.65
C PRO A 182 -24.26 -2.60 -13.45
N LEU A 183 -23.87 -3.56 -14.26
CA LEU A 183 -24.30 -4.96 -14.22
C LEU A 183 -23.12 -5.92 -14.04
N LEU A 184 -21.90 -5.50 -14.40
CA LEU A 184 -20.73 -6.35 -14.54
C LEU A 184 -19.65 -6.11 -13.47
N THR A 185 -19.65 -4.96 -12.79
CA THR A 185 -18.71 -4.67 -11.67
C THR A 185 -18.63 -5.80 -10.64
N HIS A 186 -19.78 -6.40 -10.25
CA HIS A 186 -19.78 -7.54 -9.33
C HIS A 186 -19.18 -8.80 -9.93
N ALA A 187 -19.38 -9.04 -11.24
CA ALA A 187 -18.81 -10.20 -11.93
C ALA A 187 -17.28 -10.11 -12.02
N VAL A 188 -16.75 -8.89 -12.25
CA VAL A 188 -15.32 -8.60 -12.19
C VAL A 188 -14.78 -8.86 -10.79
N ASP A 189 -15.42 -8.29 -9.76
CA ASP A 189 -15.00 -8.45 -8.36
C ASP A 189 -14.96 -9.92 -7.93
N GLN A 190 -15.98 -10.68 -8.31
CA GLN A 190 -16.05 -12.09 -7.97
C GLN A 190 -14.99 -12.93 -8.68
N THR A 191 -14.65 -12.60 -9.93
CA THR A 191 -13.60 -13.29 -10.69
C THR A 191 -12.24 -13.00 -10.07
N ALA A 192 -11.93 -11.74 -9.81
CA ALA A 192 -10.66 -11.33 -9.20
C ALA A 192 -10.45 -11.90 -7.79
N ARG A 193 -11.50 -11.92 -6.95
CA ARG A 193 -11.45 -12.59 -5.63
C ARG A 193 -11.20 -14.09 -5.71
N THR A 194 -11.69 -14.75 -6.76
CA THR A 194 -11.45 -16.19 -6.95
C THR A 194 -9.98 -16.47 -7.27
N LEU A 195 -9.30 -15.52 -7.90
CA LEU A 195 -7.87 -15.59 -8.23
C LEU A 195 -6.96 -14.99 -7.14
N ASP A 196 -7.54 -14.43 -6.08
CA ASP A 196 -6.83 -13.68 -5.04
C ASP A 196 -5.96 -12.52 -5.60
N ILE A 197 -6.48 -11.82 -6.61
CA ILE A 197 -5.79 -10.70 -7.27
C ILE A 197 -6.39 -9.37 -6.76
N PRO A 198 -5.57 -8.43 -6.24
CA PRO A 198 -6.05 -7.10 -5.86
C PRO A 198 -6.53 -6.36 -7.11
N HIS A 199 -7.67 -5.69 -7.00
CA HIS A 199 -8.29 -5.01 -8.14
C HIS A 199 -9.24 -3.90 -7.66
N MET A 200 -9.69 -3.09 -8.62
CA MET A 200 -10.77 -2.13 -8.44
C MET A 200 -11.72 -2.20 -9.62
N ALA A 201 -13.03 -2.32 -9.35
CA ALA A 201 -14.08 -2.34 -10.36
C ALA A 201 -15.02 -1.16 -10.15
N LEU A 202 -15.03 -0.24 -11.10
CA LEU A 202 -15.74 1.05 -11.02
C LEU A 202 -16.91 1.07 -12.01
N ALA A 203 -18.00 1.72 -11.60
CA ALA A 203 -19.15 1.97 -12.45
C ALA A 203 -19.11 3.43 -12.93
N THR A 204 -19.33 3.70 -14.22
CA THR A 204 -19.29 5.07 -14.72
C THR A 204 -20.61 5.82 -14.61
N MET A 205 -21.75 5.12 -14.70
CA MET A 205 -23.09 5.72 -14.63
C MET A 205 -24.03 4.82 -13.85
N ARG A 206 -25.08 5.40 -13.27
CA ARG A 206 -26.18 4.65 -12.65
C ARG A 206 -27.51 5.19 -13.16
N ARG A 207 -28.44 4.28 -13.46
CA ARG A 207 -29.83 4.62 -13.80
C ARG A 207 -30.41 5.64 -12.82
N ASP A 208 -31.11 6.62 -13.36
CA ASP A 208 -31.81 7.69 -12.63
C ASP A 208 -30.89 8.59 -11.77
N GLN A 209 -29.57 8.50 -11.97
CA GLN A 209 -28.60 9.39 -11.33
C GLN A 209 -28.16 10.47 -12.32
N GLU A 210 -28.32 11.73 -11.91
CA GLU A 210 -27.85 12.88 -12.69
C GLU A 210 -26.31 12.92 -12.79
N LEU A 211 -25.79 13.28 -13.96
CA LEU A 211 -24.37 13.44 -14.23
C LEU A 211 -24.04 14.92 -14.43
N THR A 212 -24.14 15.72 -13.37
CA THR A 212 -23.96 17.18 -13.41
C THR A 212 -22.58 17.60 -13.94
N GLY A 213 -21.54 16.78 -13.75
CA GLY A 213 -20.20 16.95 -14.31
C GLY A 213 -19.87 16.02 -15.48
N GLY A 214 -20.88 15.40 -16.11
CA GLY A 214 -20.67 14.32 -17.07
C GLY A 214 -19.91 13.14 -16.46
N LEU A 215 -18.96 12.59 -17.21
CA LEU A 215 -18.11 11.47 -16.76
C LEU A 215 -16.88 11.89 -15.95
N LEU A 216 -16.70 13.18 -15.62
CA LEU A 216 -15.50 13.65 -14.91
C LEU A 216 -15.36 13.01 -13.52
N GLY A 217 -16.47 12.70 -12.85
CA GLY A 217 -16.44 11.95 -11.58
C GLY A 217 -15.84 10.55 -11.77
N ALA A 218 -16.26 9.83 -12.81
CA ALA A 218 -15.69 8.51 -13.12
C ALA A 218 -14.20 8.58 -13.48
N VAL A 219 -13.76 9.65 -14.16
CA VAL A 219 -12.34 9.91 -14.44
C VAL A 219 -11.55 10.14 -13.14
N ALA A 220 -12.10 10.89 -12.19
CA ALA A 220 -11.50 11.11 -10.88
C ALA A 220 -11.40 9.82 -10.05
N ASP A 221 -12.44 8.98 -10.09
CA ASP A 221 -12.45 7.67 -9.44
C ASP A 221 -11.38 6.75 -10.04
N LEU A 222 -11.25 6.74 -11.37
CA LEU A 222 -10.20 5.98 -12.07
C LEU A 222 -8.80 6.42 -11.67
N HIS A 223 -8.55 7.73 -11.66
CA HIS A 223 -7.28 8.29 -11.20
C HIS A 223 -6.98 7.90 -9.74
N SER A 224 -7.98 8.00 -8.86
CA SER A 224 -7.85 7.64 -7.44
C SER A 224 -7.62 6.14 -7.22
N ALA A 225 -8.13 5.30 -8.13
CA ALA A 225 -7.87 3.86 -8.17
C ALA A 225 -6.48 3.50 -8.73
N GLY A 226 -5.71 4.48 -9.19
CA GLY A 226 -4.34 4.30 -9.72
C GLY A 226 -4.25 4.15 -11.23
N ALA A 227 -5.34 4.37 -11.97
CA ALA A 227 -5.29 4.41 -13.43
C ALA A 227 -4.53 5.64 -13.93
N ARG A 228 -3.74 5.48 -15.00
CA ARG A 228 -3.07 6.59 -15.66
C ARG A 228 -4.10 7.35 -16.50
N VAL A 229 -4.45 8.55 -16.06
CA VAL A 229 -5.36 9.45 -16.76
C VAL A 229 -4.55 10.57 -17.42
N ASP A 230 -4.75 10.78 -18.71
CA ASP A 230 -4.24 11.95 -19.41
C ASP A 230 -5.22 13.13 -19.25
N PHE A 231 -4.98 13.95 -18.24
CA PHE A 231 -5.79 15.15 -18.00
C PHE A 231 -5.60 16.23 -19.06
N ALA A 232 -4.54 16.18 -19.89
CA ALA A 232 -4.36 17.12 -20.99
C ALA A 232 -5.42 16.92 -22.08
N ALA A 233 -5.91 15.69 -22.28
CA ALA A 233 -7.02 15.41 -23.19
C ALA A 233 -8.34 16.07 -22.73
N VAL A 234 -8.55 16.20 -21.41
CA VAL A 234 -9.75 16.82 -20.83
C VAL A 234 -9.65 18.35 -20.83
N CYS A 235 -8.46 18.89 -20.55
CA CYS A 235 -8.22 20.33 -20.49
C CYS A 235 -6.96 20.71 -21.30
N PRO A 236 -7.04 20.72 -22.66
CA PRO A 236 -5.87 20.91 -23.51
C PRO A 236 -5.26 22.31 -23.43
N GLN A 237 -6.05 23.30 -23.00
CA GLN A 237 -5.61 24.68 -22.75
C GLN A 237 -5.34 24.95 -21.27
N GLY A 238 -5.41 23.94 -20.42
CA GLY A 238 -5.21 24.06 -18.99
C GLY A 238 -3.77 24.44 -18.64
N ARG A 239 -3.61 25.25 -17.59
CA ARG A 239 -2.28 25.54 -17.01
C ARG A 239 -2.17 24.81 -15.69
N LEU A 240 -1.13 23.97 -15.55
CA LEU A 240 -0.79 23.37 -14.26
C LEU A 240 -0.45 24.49 -13.26
N ILE A 241 -1.06 24.43 -12.09
CA ILE A 241 -0.76 25.32 -10.97
C ILE A 241 -0.16 24.47 -9.84
N ASP A 242 0.78 25.04 -9.11
CA ASP A 242 1.24 24.42 -7.87
C ASP A 242 0.10 24.47 -6.86
N ALA A 243 -0.53 23.31 -6.65
CA ALA A 243 -1.47 23.14 -5.54
C ALA A 243 -0.65 23.08 -4.24
N PRO A 244 -1.18 23.62 -3.12
CA PRO A 244 -0.57 23.42 -1.81
C PRO A 244 -0.37 21.92 -1.59
N LEU A 245 0.85 21.52 -1.21
CA LEU A 245 1.15 20.12 -0.92
C LEU A 245 0.20 19.61 0.18
N PRO A 246 -0.20 18.33 0.13
CA PRO A 246 -0.94 17.71 1.23
C PRO A 246 -0.27 18.02 2.56
N VAL A 247 -1.06 18.41 3.56
CA VAL A 247 -0.53 18.70 4.89
C VAL A 247 0.03 17.40 5.45
N TRP A 248 1.35 17.33 5.56
CA TRP A 248 2.02 16.20 6.20
C TRP A 248 1.53 16.09 7.64
N ASN A 249 1.04 14.92 8.02
CA ASN A 249 0.87 14.61 9.44
C ASN A 249 2.28 14.53 10.05
N ARG A 250 2.75 15.65 10.62
CA ARG A 250 4.07 15.76 11.25
C ARG A 250 4.07 14.99 12.57
N GLN A 251 3.98 13.67 12.51
CA GLN A 251 4.28 12.83 13.65
C GLN A 251 5.77 13.00 13.97
N GLN A 252 6.06 13.42 15.20
CA GLN A 252 7.43 13.42 15.70
C GLN A 252 7.86 11.96 15.87
N LEU A 253 8.52 11.43 14.84
CA LEU A 253 9.18 10.12 14.86
C LEU A 253 10.64 10.23 15.35
N MET A 254 11.00 11.35 15.98
CA MET A 254 12.30 11.53 16.61
C MET A 254 12.27 10.87 17.98
N LEU A 255 13.27 10.03 18.27
CA LEU A 255 13.54 9.55 19.62
C LEU A 255 14.01 10.75 20.46
N VAL A 256 13.08 11.40 21.16
CA VAL A 256 13.39 12.38 22.19
C VAL A 256 13.74 11.56 23.44
N ARG A 257 15.02 11.56 23.83
CA ARG A 257 15.40 10.98 25.13
C ARG A 257 14.80 11.85 26.22
N ASP A 258 13.97 11.26 27.06
CA ASP A 258 13.58 11.91 28.31
C ASP A 258 14.83 12.04 29.20
N PRO A 259 15.22 13.23 29.69
CA PRO A 259 16.34 13.37 30.62
C PRO A 259 16.17 12.53 31.89
N ASN A 260 14.94 12.10 32.24
CA ASN A 260 14.64 11.21 33.35
C ASN A 260 14.53 9.71 32.96
N GLU A 261 14.65 9.35 31.68
CA GLU A 261 14.73 7.94 31.27
C GLU A 261 16.15 7.40 31.56
N LEU A 262 16.33 6.91 32.78
CA LEU A 262 17.29 5.84 33.06
C LEU A 262 16.97 4.67 32.13
N ALA A 263 17.71 4.55 31.03
CA ALA A 263 17.48 3.55 29.99
C ALA A 263 17.29 2.14 30.60
N PRO A 264 16.14 1.47 30.42
CA PRO A 264 16.04 0.03 30.62
C PRO A 264 16.71 -0.64 29.41
N GLY A 265 18.00 -0.98 29.53
CA GLY A 265 18.69 -1.83 28.55
C GLY A 265 20.08 -1.42 28.08
N GLY A 266 20.70 -0.36 28.63
CA GLY A 266 22.06 0.05 28.27
C GLY A 266 23.09 -0.33 29.34
N ALA A 267 23.48 -1.60 29.41
CA ALA A 267 24.54 -2.16 30.25
C ALA A 267 24.44 -1.92 31.77
N VAL A 268 24.24 -3.02 32.50
CA VAL A 268 24.58 -3.16 33.92
C VAL A 268 26.11 -3.14 34.07
N LEU A 269 26.74 -2.02 33.70
CA LEU A 269 28.04 -1.63 34.23
C LEU A 269 27.71 -0.69 35.37
N ALA A 270 28.14 -1.03 36.58
CA ALA A 270 28.06 -0.11 37.71
C ALA A 270 28.75 1.19 37.29
N VAL A 271 27.94 2.20 36.98
CA VAL A 271 28.41 3.52 36.59
C VAL A 271 28.92 4.19 37.87
N HIS A 272 30.10 4.82 37.82
CA HIS A 272 30.65 5.51 38.99
C HIS A 272 29.67 6.62 39.43
N PRO A 273 29.18 6.63 40.70
CA PRO A 273 28.07 7.50 41.12
C PRO A 273 28.29 8.99 40.89
N LEU A 274 29.56 9.43 40.86
CA LEU A 274 29.96 10.82 40.67
C LEU A 274 30.47 11.14 39.26
N LEU A 275 30.64 10.16 38.37
CA LEU A 275 31.07 10.43 36.98
C LEU A 275 29.95 10.13 35.97
N GLY A 276 29.08 9.16 36.26
CA GLY A 276 28.04 8.81 35.32
C GLY A 276 28.60 8.11 34.06
N ALA A 277 27.79 8.08 33.01
CA ALA A 277 28.05 7.23 31.85
C ALA A 277 29.35 7.63 31.14
N HIS A 278 30.16 6.64 30.76
CA HIS A 278 31.45 6.83 30.10
C HIS A 278 31.31 6.66 28.58
N VAL A 279 31.79 7.64 27.82
CA VAL A 279 31.97 7.55 26.37
C VAL A 279 33.45 7.73 26.03
N ARG A 280 34.00 6.79 25.26
CA ARG A 280 35.33 6.89 24.66
C ARG A 280 35.20 7.44 23.24
N LEU A 281 35.81 8.59 22.98
CA LEU A 281 35.86 9.22 21.66
C LEU A 281 37.20 8.88 21.01
N ALA A 282 37.14 8.16 19.89
CA ALA A 282 38.31 7.80 19.08
C ALA A 282 38.79 8.97 18.20
N GLU A 283 39.01 10.13 18.82
CA GLU A 283 39.65 11.30 18.21
C GLU A 283 41.16 11.33 18.53
N GLU A 284 41.94 12.18 17.85
CA GLU A 284 43.37 12.36 18.13
C GLU A 284 43.61 13.78 18.70
N PRO A 285 44.07 13.93 19.96
CA PRO A 285 44.33 12.89 20.96
C PRO A 285 43.06 12.22 21.51
N GLU A 286 43.17 10.95 21.93
CA GLU A 286 42.04 10.17 22.47
C GLU A 286 41.40 10.88 23.67
N ARG A 287 40.07 10.94 23.67
CA ARG A 287 39.31 11.65 24.70
C ARG A 287 38.23 10.77 25.32
N HIS A 288 38.10 10.88 26.63
CA HIS A 288 37.08 10.21 27.42
C HIS A 288 36.17 11.27 28.02
N VAL A 289 34.86 11.05 27.94
CA VAL A 289 33.85 12.00 28.45
C VAL A 289 32.88 11.26 29.35
N TRP A 290 32.54 11.92 30.46
CA TRP A 290 31.54 11.47 31.40
C TRP A 290 30.56 12.59 31.71
N GLN A 291 29.31 12.21 32.00
CA GLN A 291 28.27 13.14 32.42
C GLN A 291 27.47 12.53 33.56
N SER A 292 27.30 13.30 34.63
CA SER A 292 26.51 12.92 35.80
C SER A 292 25.78 14.11 36.40
N ASP A 293 24.68 13.81 37.09
CA ASP A 293 24.06 14.71 38.03
C ASP A 293 24.64 14.48 39.44
N VAL A 294 25.20 15.53 40.04
CA VAL A 294 25.71 15.55 41.42
C VAL A 294 24.86 16.44 42.33
N GLY A 295 23.65 16.76 41.90
CA GLY A 295 22.66 17.48 42.71
C GLY A 295 22.23 16.68 43.94
N THR A 296 21.64 17.38 44.90
CA THR A 296 21.26 16.78 46.18
C THR A 296 20.12 15.77 46.09
N ASP A 297 19.32 15.77 45.01
CA ASP A 297 18.30 14.74 44.80
C ASP A 297 18.95 13.40 44.42
N THR A 298 19.95 13.46 43.55
CA THR A 298 20.68 12.28 43.05
C THR A 298 21.70 11.78 44.09
N GLN A 299 22.34 12.69 44.83
CA GLN A 299 23.36 12.38 45.85
C GLN A 299 23.03 13.09 47.18
N PRO A 300 22.03 12.63 47.96
CA PRO A 300 21.56 13.34 49.17
C PRO A 300 22.64 13.66 50.20
N TRP A 301 23.64 12.79 50.33
CA TRP A 301 24.76 12.97 51.26
C TRP A 301 25.66 14.17 50.93
N LEU A 302 25.64 14.68 49.68
CA LEU A 302 26.37 15.90 49.33
C LEU A 302 25.79 17.15 50.00
N GLY A 303 24.51 17.11 50.41
CA GLY A 303 23.86 18.19 51.15
C GLY A 303 24.48 18.45 52.54
N ASP A 304 25.23 17.50 53.09
CA ASP A 304 25.90 17.62 54.39
C ASP A 304 27.14 18.53 54.33
N HIS A 305 27.77 18.66 53.16
CA HIS A 305 28.92 19.54 53.00
C HIS A 305 28.46 20.95 52.62
N GLN A 306 28.38 21.80 53.63
CA GLN A 306 27.89 23.17 53.49
C GLN A 306 29.00 24.20 53.68
N VAL A 307 29.04 25.20 52.80
CA VAL A 307 29.86 26.39 52.95
C VAL A 307 28.92 27.58 53.06
N HIS A 308 28.99 28.30 54.18
CA HIS A 308 28.05 29.40 54.49
C HIS A 308 26.57 29.00 54.42
N ASN A 309 26.22 27.79 54.92
CA ASN A 309 24.88 27.19 54.90
C ASN A 309 24.31 26.92 53.49
N VAL A 310 25.16 26.81 52.48
CA VAL A 310 24.78 26.39 51.13
C VAL A 310 25.53 25.10 50.80
N ALA A 311 24.82 24.09 50.29
CA ALA A 311 25.43 22.84 49.84
C ALA A 311 26.43 23.16 48.71
N ALA A 312 27.66 22.69 48.86
CA ALA A 312 28.73 22.96 47.91
C ALA A 312 29.50 21.68 47.63
N LEU A 313 29.83 21.42 46.37
CA LEU A 313 30.52 20.19 45.99
C LEU A 313 31.91 20.13 46.67
N PRO A 314 32.20 19.11 47.50
CA PRO A 314 33.47 19.00 48.20
C PRO A 314 34.64 18.85 47.22
N GLY A 315 35.80 19.44 47.54
CA GLY A 315 37.03 19.23 46.77
C GLY A 315 37.40 17.74 46.60
N ALA A 316 37.12 16.94 47.62
CA ALA A 316 37.34 15.49 47.60
C ALA A 316 36.53 14.76 46.52
N VAL A 317 35.37 15.29 46.11
CA VAL A 317 34.57 14.70 45.03
C VAL A 317 35.30 14.83 43.70
N TYR A 318 35.91 15.98 43.39
CA TYR A 318 36.69 16.12 42.16
C TYR A 318 37.94 15.22 42.20
N CYS A 319 38.55 14.99 43.37
CA CYS A 319 39.63 14.01 43.52
C CYS A 319 39.15 12.59 43.17
N GLU A 320 37.99 12.18 43.68
CA GLU A 320 37.42 10.86 43.38
C GLU A 320 37.04 10.73 41.91
N MET A 321 36.41 11.74 41.32
CA MET A 321 36.12 11.79 39.89
C MET A 321 37.41 11.63 39.06
N ALA A 322 38.48 12.34 39.41
CA ALA A 322 39.75 12.24 38.70
C ALA A 322 40.41 10.86 38.87
N LEU A 323 40.34 10.25 40.07
CA LEU A 323 40.86 8.89 40.33
C LEU A 323 40.10 7.83 39.54
N ALA A 324 38.76 7.89 39.57
CA ALA A 324 37.90 6.97 38.84
C ALA A 324 38.10 7.09 37.33
N ALA A 325 38.20 8.32 36.80
CA ALA A 325 38.58 8.56 35.42
C ALA A 325 39.97 8.00 35.11
N GLY A 326 40.92 8.15 36.03
CA GLY A 326 42.27 7.60 35.87
C GLY A 326 42.30 6.08 35.77
N ARG A 327 41.50 5.38 36.58
CA ARG A 327 41.37 3.91 36.46
C ARG A 327 40.84 3.50 35.09
N ALA A 328 39.87 4.24 34.56
CA ALA A 328 39.28 3.97 33.25
C ALA A 328 40.24 4.28 32.08
N VAL A 329 41.11 5.29 32.22
CA VAL A 329 41.98 5.77 31.12
C VAL A 329 43.37 5.13 31.15
N VAL A 330 44.01 5.05 32.32
CA VAL A 330 45.41 4.61 32.47
C VAL A 330 45.58 3.32 33.28
N GLY A 331 44.48 2.78 33.85
CA GLY A 331 44.43 1.54 34.62
C GLY A 331 44.53 1.73 36.14
N ASP A 332 44.46 0.64 36.90
CA ASP A 332 44.30 0.64 38.37
C ASP A 332 45.39 1.35 39.18
N ALA A 333 46.57 1.53 38.58
CA ALA A 333 47.68 2.23 39.20
C ALA A 333 47.66 3.73 38.88
N ALA A 334 46.49 4.37 38.79
CA ALA A 334 46.40 5.80 38.51
C ALA A 334 46.89 6.65 39.70
N GLU A 335 47.69 7.67 39.41
CA GLU A 335 48.14 8.72 40.34
C GLU A 335 47.62 10.07 39.84
N LEU A 336 47.13 10.91 40.76
CA LEU A 336 46.76 12.30 40.48
C LEU A 336 47.90 13.24 40.84
N ARG A 337 48.17 14.19 39.95
CA ARG A 337 49.11 15.30 40.14
C ARG A 337 48.45 16.61 39.75
N ASP A 338 49.03 17.72 40.20
CA ASP A 338 48.69 19.07 39.75
C ASP A 338 47.18 19.38 39.86
N ILE A 339 46.52 18.91 40.94
CA ILE A 339 45.10 19.17 41.13
C ILE A 339 44.83 20.64 41.45
N SER A 340 43.89 21.25 40.75
CA SER A 340 43.39 22.60 40.99
C SER A 340 41.87 22.60 41.17
N PHE A 341 41.41 23.45 42.08
CA PHE A 341 40.00 23.77 42.26
C PHE A 341 39.81 25.24 41.90
N ASP A 342 39.14 25.47 40.78
CA ASP A 342 39.12 26.78 40.14
C ASP A 342 37.94 27.61 40.65
N GLN A 343 36.76 26.98 40.76
CA GLN A 343 35.54 27.61 41.25
C GLN A 343 34.69 26.61 42.04
N MET A 344 34.18 27.09 43.17
CA MET A 344 33.20 26.35 43.97
C MET A 344 31.92 26.13 43.16
N LEU A 345 31.39 24.92 43.19
CA LEU A 345 30.08 24.59 42.63
C LEU A 345 29.09 24.52 43.80
N LEU A 346 28.17 25.48 43.85
CA LEU A 346 27.01 25.39 44.74
C LEU A 346 26.04 24.36 44.14
N LEU A 347 25.51 23.49 44.99
CA LEU A 347 24.64 22.40 44.59
C LEU A 347 23.18 22.83 44.67
N GLU A 348 22.45 22.49 43.62
CA GLU A 348 20.99 22.55 43.53
C GLU A 348 20.42 21.12 43.60
N GLU A 349 19.10 20.98 43.56
CA GLU A 349 18.42 19.67 43.47
C GLU A 349 18.98 18.83 42.31
N GLN A 350 19.23 19.49 41.17
CA GLN A 350 19.93 18.95 40.01
C GLN A 350 21.17 19.80 39.70
N SER A 351 22.34 19.17 39.59
CA SER A 351 23.60 19.83 39.28
C SER A 351 24.41 18.97 38.31
N LEU A 352 24.25 19.23 37.01
CA LEU A 352 24.93 18.49 35.96
C LEU A 352 26.40 18.92 35.84
N VAL A 353 27.28 17.93 35.91
CA VAL A 353 28.71 18.07 35.67
C VAL A 353 29.12 17.24 34.46
N SER A 354 30.06 17.78 33.68
CA SER A 354 30.72 17.07 32.58
C SER A 354 32.20 16.92 32.94
N ALA A 355 32.68 15.69 33.01
CA ALA A 355 34.08 15.41 33.20
C ALA A 355 34.69 14.93 31.88
N SER A 356 35.95 15.30 31.60
CA SER A 356 36.67 14.75 30.47
C SER A 356 38.14 14.52 30.78
N ALA A 357 38.71 13.50 30.15
CA ALA A 357 40.12 13.18 30.20
C ALA A 357 40.66 13.07 28.78
N THR A 358 41.69 13.85 28.47
CA THR A 358 42.36 13.85 27.16
C THR A 358 43.73 13.21 27.32
N VAL A 359 44.01 12.15 26.56
CA VAL A 359 45.27 11.40 26.63
C VAL A 359 46.41 12.23 26.02
N THR A 360 47.46 12.50 26.79
CA THR A 360 48.57 13.37 26.36
C THR A 360 49.85 12.62 26.00
N GLY A 361 49.83 11.28 26.11
CA GLY A 361 50.98 10.40 25.83
C GLY A 361 51.60 9.79 27.10
N ASP A 362 52.45 8.76 26.96
CA ASP A 362 53.19 8.12 28.06
C ASP A 362 52.35 7.60 29.25
N GLY A 363 51.09 7.23 29.02
CA GLY A 363 50.18 6.80 30.09
C GLY A 363 49.77 7.94 31.01
N ALA A 364 49.68 9.16 30.46
CA ALA A 364 49.16 10.34 31.12
C ALA A 364 47.90 10.88 30.42
N ALA A 365 47.05 11.56 31.17
CA ALA A 365 45.90 12.28 30.66
C ALA A 365 45.67 13.58 31.47
N ASP A 366 45.22 14.63 30.80
CA ASP A 366 44.75 15.83 31.47
C ASP A 366 43.25 15.70 31.72
N PHE A 367 42.82 15.85 32.98
CA PHE A 367 41.46 15.68 33.45
C PHE A 367 40.85 17.03 33.84
N VAL A 368 39.60 17.24 33.44
CA VAL A 368 38.87 18.48 33.70
C VAL A 368 37.41 18.18 34.04
N VAL A 369 36.87 18.89 35.03
CA VAL A 369 35.44 18.91 35.35
C VAL A 369 34.88 20.30 35.05
N GLU A 370 33.80 20.34 34.27
CA GLU A 370 33.11 21.55 33.84
C GLU A 370 31.61 21.47 34.13
N THR A 371 30.99 22.63 34.30
CA THR A 371 29.53 22.80 34.28
C THR A 371 29.13 23.77 33.19
N VAL A 372 27.90 23.68 32.70
CA VAL A 372 27.35 24.71 31.80
C VAL A 372 26.47 25.64 32.61
N HIS A 373 26.79 26.93 32.60
CA HIS A 373 25.99 27.98 33.22
C HIS A 373 25.66 29.03 32.15
N GLU A 374 24.38 29.32 31.92
CA GLU A 374 23.91 30.26 30.88
C GLU A 374 24.47 30.01 29.47
N GLY A 375 24.78 28.74 29.14
CA GLY A 375 25.35 28.35 27.86
C GLY A 375 26.88 28.44 27.78
N GLU A 376 27.54 28.98 28.81
CA GLU A 376 29.00 29.04 28.92
C GLU A 376 29.55 27.87 29.74
N ARG A 377 30.73 27.39 29.35
CA ARG A 377 31.46 26.34 30.08
C ARG A 377 32.30 26.95 31.19
N VAL A 378 32.02 26.53 32.41
CA VAL A 378 32.77 26.94 33.61
C VAL A 378 33.59 25.76 34.10
N ARG A 379 34.92 25.91 34.10
CA ARG A 379 35.83 24.92 34.66
C ARG A 379 35.77 24.96 36.19
N ARG A 380 35.53 23.81 36.81
CA ARG A 380 35.42 23.66 38.27
C ARG A 380 36.69 23.11 38.89
N ALA A 381 37.28 22.10 38.27
CA ALA A 381 38.51 21.49 38.72
C ALA A 381 39.30 20.93 37.52
N ALA A 382 40.61 20.82 37.71
CA ALA A 382 41.50 20.13 36.77
C ALA A 382 42.52 19.30 37.53
N ALA A 383 43.02 18.25 36.91
CA ALA A 383 44.10 17.43 37.44
C ALA A 383 44.89 16.78 36.30
N ARG A 384 46.11 16.36 36.58
CA ARG A 384 46.87 15.49 35.68
C ARG A 384 46.87 14.06 36.20
N ILE A 385 46.43 13.14 35.38
CA ILE A 385 46.43 11.70 35.64
C ILE A 385 47.72 11.11 35.07
N ARG A 386 48.38 10.25 35.83
CA ARG A 386 49.52 9.44 35.35
C ARG A 386 49.41 8.00 35.81
N ARG A 387 49.89 7.06 35.00
CA ARG A 387 50.09 5.68 35.41
C ARG A 387 51.29 5.59 36.37
N ASN A 388 51.03 5.25 37.62
CA ASN A 388 52.03 4.96 38.63
C ASN A 388 52.78 3.67 38.27
N ARG A 389 54.08 3.77 38.03
CA ARG A 389 54.98 2.63 37.87
C ARG A 389 55.58 2.31 39.23
N LEU A 390 54.85 1.58 40.08
CA LEU A 390 55.46 1.02 41.28
C LEU A 390 56.57 0.03 40.86
N ARG A 391 57.76 0.20 41.45
CA ARG A 391 59.00 -0.55 41.20
C ARG A 391 58.77 -2.07 41.13
N GLY A 392 58.94 -2.66 39.95
CA GLY A 392 59.24 -4.08 39.82
C GLY A 392 60.60 -4.35 40.48
N GLY A 393 60.62 -5.28 41.42
CA GLY A 393 61.77 -5.60 42.26
C GLY A 393 63.03 -5.99 41.49
N ALA A 394 64.16 -5.71 42.13
CA ALA A 394 65.44 -6.33 41.84
C ALA A 394 65.29 -7.86 41.81
N GLY A 395 65.73 -8.46 40.71
CA GLY A 395 65.78 -9.90 40.50
C GLY A 395 66.68 -10.22 39.32
N ARG A 396 67.99 -10.06 39.49
CA ARG A 396 69.02 -10.83 38.78
C ARG A 396 70.18 -11.14 39.73
N LEU A 397 70.41 -12.45 39.85
CA LEU A 397 71.43 -13.20 40.61
C LEU A 397 71.27 -13.22 42.12
#